data_AF-A0A2J4XV41-F1
#
_entry.id   AF-A0A2J4XV41-F1
#
_cell.length_a   1.000
_cell.length_b   1.000
_cell.length_c   1.000
_cell.angle_alpha   90.00
_cell.angle_beta   90.00
_cell.angle_gamma   90.00
#
_symmetry.space_group_name_H-M   'P 1'
#
loop_
_entity.id
_entity.type
_entity.pdbx_description
1 polymer ?
#
loop_
_entity_poly.entity_id
_entity_poly.type
_entity_poly.pdbx_seq_one_letter_code
_entity_poly.pdbx_strand_id
1 'polypeptide(L)'
;LQALRNDIGRLQTQQANGAPWYQRFGLDHNAPLSAALMPWYGQASNRLIRDAAMQALTQKLTVLANLPPRSPQRATLAKAGYDQLKAYLMMARPDKADAALYAQVMTTTAPSRPGLSPALWQSIAPDLHAFYMQSLPSQPAWKITPDRQLVTRVRQVLLEQIGRRNAESTLYENMLTRVRRS
;
A
#
# COMPACT_ATOMS: atom_id res chain seq x y z
N LEU A 1 1.43 -17.42 -12.10
CA LEU A 1 1.66 -16.05 -11.59
C LEU A 1 2.83 -15.95 -10.62
N GLN A 2 2.94 -16.80 -9.59
CA GLN A 2 4.03 -16.72 -8.61
C GLN A 2 5.41 -17.09 -9.19
N ALA A 3 5.50 -18.18 -9.97
CA ALA A 3 6.74 -18.52 -10.68
C ALA A 3 7.20 -17.38 -11.61
N LEU A 4 6.25 -16.81 -12.37
CA LEU A 4 6.51 -15.68 -13.27
C LEU A 4 6.92 -14.39 -12.52
N ARG A 5 6.33 -14.10 -11.35
CA ARG A 5 6.77 -13.00 -10.47
C ARG A 5 8.21 -13.24 -10.02
N ASN A 6 8.53 -14.45 -9.55
CA ASN A 6 9.87 -14.78 -9.06
C ASN A 6 10.92 -14.63 -10.18
N ASP A 7 10.58 -15.07 -11.39
CA ASP A 7 11.43 -14.89 -12.56
C ASP A 7 11.59 -13.40 -12.89
N ILE A 8 10.52 -12.61 -12.98
CA ILE A 8 10.61 -11.17 -13.25
C ILE A 8 11.39 -10.42 -12.15
N GLY A 9 11.17 -10.76 -10.88
CA GLY A 9 11.90 -10.18 -9.74
C GLY A 9 13.40 -10.49 -9.80
N ARG A 10 13.77 -11.74 -10.13
CA ARG A 10 15.17 -12.12 -10.39
C ARG A 10 15.76 -11.32 -11.54
N LEU A 11 15.03 -11.20 -12.65
CA LEU A 11 15.46 -10.45 -13.84
C LEU A 11 15.65 -8.95 -13.53
N GLN A 12 14.74 -8.31 -12.81
CA GLN A 12 14.86 -6.91 -12.39
C GLN A 12 16.03 -6.69 -11.42
N THR A 13 16.25 -7.64 -10.48
CA THR A 13 17.38 -7.58 -9.54
C THR A 13 18.72 -7.70 -10.27
N GLN A 14 18.80 -8.59 -11.26
CA GLN A 14 19.98 -8.77 -12.12
C GLN A 14 20.21 -7.56 -13.05
N GLN A 15 19.16 -6.87 -13.49
CA GLN A 15 19.29 -5.62 -14.23
C GLN A 15 19.81 -4.47 -13.34
N ALA A 16 19.32 -4.36 -12.10
CA ALA A 16 19.73 -3.29 -11.18
C ALA A 16 21.12 -3.50 -10.59
N ASN A 17 21.50 -4.75 -10.29
CA ASN A 17 22.73 -5.10 -9.57
C ASN A 17 23.78 -5.80 -10.45
N GLY A 18 23.50 -6.00 -11.74
CA GLY A 18 24.33 -6.74 -12.69
C GLY A 18 24.07 -8.25 -12.68
N ALA A 19 24.09 -8.86 -13.86
CA ALA A 19 23.95 -10.31 -14.00
C ALA A 19 25.19 -11.03 -13.42
N PRO A 20 25.03 -12.26 -12.87
CA PRO A 20 26.15 -13.12 -12.48
C PRO A 20 27.23 -13.19 -13.57
N TRP A 21 28.51 -13.22 -13.19
CA TRP A 21 29.65 -13.07 -14.11
C TRP A 21 29.66 -14.06 -15.28
N TYR A 22 29.11 -15.26 -15.10
CA TYR A 22 28.97 -16.29 -16.14
C TYR A 22 27.89 -15.98 -17.19
N GLN A 23 27.02 -14.98 -16.97
CA GLN A 23 26.01 -14.52 -17.93
C GLN A 23 26.41 -13.24 -18.67
N ARG A 24 27.57 -12.63 -18.34
CA ARG A 24 28.01 -11.33 -18.88
C ARG A 24 28.62 -11.40 -20.28
N PHE A 25 28.86 -12.59 -20.83
CA PHE A 25 29.44 -12.81 -22.16
C PHE A 25 28.35 -13.12 -23.22
N GLY A 26 27.50 -12.14 -23.52
CA GLY A 26 26.61 -12.18 -24.69
C GLY A 26 25.34 -13.04 -24.55
N LEU A 27 25.05 -13.57 -23.36
CA LEU A 27 23.84 -14.35 -23.05
C LEU A 27 22.86 -13.61 -22.14
N ASP A 28 23.02 -12.30 -21.94
CA ASP A 28 22.11 -11.48 -21.13
C ASP A 28 20.77 -11.22 -21.85
N HIS A 29 19.99 -12.28 -21.99
CA HIS A 29 18.63 -12.24 -22.53
C HIS A 29 17.62 -11.75 -21.47
N ASN A 30 18.09 -11.36 -20.27
CA ASN A 30 17.21 -11.00 -19.17
C ASN A 30 16.40 -9.73 -19.46
N ALA A 31 17.01 -8.75 -20.14
CA ALA A 31 16.34 -7.54 -20.61
C ALA A 31 15.27 -7.81 -21.69
N PRO A 32 15.57 -8.49 -22.80
CA PRO A 32 14.56 -8.79 -23.81
C PRO A 32 13.48 -9.77 -23.32
N LEU A 33 13.81 -10.74 -22.45
CA LEU A 33 12.83 -11.67 -21.88
C LEU A 33 11.90 -10.99 -20.86
N SER A 34 12.44 -10.15 -19.98
CA SER A 34 11.63 -9.32 -19.07
C SER A 34 10.73 -8.36 -19.85
N ALA A 35 11.27 -7.72 -20.90
CA ALA A 35 10.52 -6.82 -21.78
C ALA A 35 9.42 -7.54 -22.58
N ALA A 36 9.64 -8.79 -23.00
CA ALA A 36 8.64 -9.60 -23.69
C ALA A 36 7.51 -10.08 -22.77
N LEU A 37 7.81 -10.36 -21.50
CA LEU A 37 6.83 -10.86 -20.51
C LEU A 37 6.07 -9.73 -19.79
N MET A 38 6.66 -8.54 -19.71
CA MET A 38 6.11 -7.38 -18.99
C MET A 38 4.72 -6.88 -19.46
N PRO A 39 4.36 -6.85 -20.75
CA PRO A 39 3.07 -6.31 -21.19
C PRO A 39 1.90 -7.16 -20.69
N TRP A 40 1.99 -8.49 -20.84
CA TRP A 40 0.93 -9.42 -20.41
C TRP A 40 0.91 -9.60 -18.90
N TYR A 41 2.10 -9.73 -18.27
CA TYR A 41 2.21 -9.75 -16.82
C TYR A 41 1.71 -8.44 -16.20
N GLY A 42 2.07 -7.28 -16.77
CA GLY A 42 1.66 -5.98 -16.28
C GLY A 42 0.15 -5.78 -16.34
N GLN A 43 -0.51 -6.15 -17.45
CA GLN A 43 -1.97 -6.05 -17.54
C GLN A 43 -2.70 -6.97 -16.54
N ALA A 44 -2.29 -8.24 -16.48
CA ALA A 44 -2.88 -9.20 -15.54
C ALA A 44 -2.57 -8.80 -14.08
N SER A 45 -1.32 -8.53 -13.75
CA SER A 45 -0.86 -8.15 -12.41
C SER A 45 -1.49 -6.83 -11.96
N ASN A 46 -1.61 -5.82 -12.83
CA ASN A 46 -2.28 -4.58 -12.47
C ASN A 46 -3.75 -4.81 -12.14
N ARG A 47 -4.48 -5.60 -12.95
CA ARG A 47 -5.87 -5.91 -12.61
C ARG A 47 -6.00 -6.66 -11.28
N LEU A 48 -5.09 -7.62 -11.02
CA LEU A 48 -5.20 -8.49 -9.86
C LEU A 48 -4.68 -7.88 -8.56
N ILE A 49 -3.65 -7.05 -8.64
CA ILE A 49 -2.93 -6.49 -7.50
C ILE A 49 -3.24 -5.01 -7.36
N ARG A 50 -2.93 -4.21 -8.40
CA ARG A 50 -3.13 -2.75 -8.34
C ARG A 50 -4.60 -2.38 -8.20
N ASP A 51 -5.45 -2.81 -9.12
CA ASP A 51 -6.84 -2.36 -9.18
C ASP A 51 -7.64 -2.90 -7.99
N ALA A 52 -7.39 -4.16 -7.59
CA ALA A 52 -7.98 -4.75 -6.39
C ALA A 52 -7.54 -4.01 -5.10
N ALA A 53 -6.25 -3.67 -4.97
CA ALA A 53 -5.77 -2.90 -3.84
C ALA A 53 -6.35 -1.48 -3.83
N MET A 54 -6.39 -0.81 -4.99
CA MET A 54 -6.99 0.51 -5.15
C MET A 54 -8.46 0.49 -4.73
N GLN A 55 -9.23 -0.50 -5.18
CA GLN A 55 -10.64 -0.64 -4.83
C GLN A 55 -10.83 -0.85 -3.32
N ALA A 56 -10.07 -1.77 -2.72
CA ALA A 56 -10.18 -2.05 -1.29
C ALA A 56 -9.78 -0.85 -0.42
N LEU A 57 -8.68 -0.17 -0.76
CA LEU A 57 -8.26 1.07 -0.10
C LEU A 57 -9.33 2.15 -0.24
N THR A 58 -9.87 2.36 -1.44
CA THR A 58 -10.94 3.33 -1.70
C THR A 58 -12.17 3.04 -0.84
N GLN A 59 -12.58 1.77 -0.71
CA GLN A 59 -13.70 1.36 0.13
C GLN A 59 -13.45 1.68 1.60
N LYS A 60 -12.30 1.26 2.17
CA LYS A 60 -11.97 1.51 3.59
C LYS A 60 -11.88 3.01 3.89
N LEU A 61 -11.27 3.77 2.99
CA LEU A 61 -11.14 5.22 3.11
C LEU A 61 -12.50 5.93 2.99
N THR A 62 -13.39 5.44 2.13
CA THR A 62 -14.75 5.97 2.00
C THR A 62 -15.56 5.72 3.27
N VAL A 63 -15.45 4.53 3.86
CA VAL A 63 -16.07 4.21 5.15
C VAL A 63 -15.62 5.21 6.21
N LEU A 64 -14.30 5.42 6.36
CA LEU A 64 -13.77 6.39 7.33
C LEU A 64 -14.26 7.82 7.06
N ALA A 65 -14.23 8.27 5.80
CA ALA A 65 -14.64 9.61 5.41
C ALA A 65 -16.12 9.88 5.70
N ASN A 66 -16.98 8.86 5.56
CA ASN A 66 -18.43 8.97 5.73
C ASN A 66 -18.91 8.73 7.17
N LEU A 67 -18.02 8.37 8.11
CA LEU A 67 -18.42 8.23 9.51
C LEU A 67 -18.99 9.55 10.04
N PRO A 68 -20.08 9.54 10.83
CA PRO A 68 -20.62 10.76 11.41
C PRO A 68 -19.59 11.54 12.24
N PRO A 69 -19.64 12.88 12.26
CA PRO A 69 -18.87 13.67 13.21
C PRO A 69 -19.09 13.16 14.63
N ARG A 70 -18.02 13.10 15.43
CA ARG A 70 -18.02 12.60 16.83
C ARG A 70 -18.37 11.11 17.02
N SER A 71 -18.55 10.32 15.95
CA SER A 71 -18.66 8.86 16.10
C SER A 71 -17.39 8.29 16.76
N PRO A 72 -17.52 7.43 17.79
CA PRO A 72 -16.36 6.77 18.42
C PRO A 72 -15.60 5.89 17.42
N GLN A 73 -16.29 5.40 16.37
CA GLN A 73 -15.68 4.62 15.29
C GLN A 73 -14.58 5.39 14.55
N ARG A 74 -14.65 6.74 14.51
CA ARG A 74 -13.59 7.57 13.91
C ARG A 74 -12.27 7.39 14.66
N ALA A 75 -12.30 7.33 15.99
CA ALA A 75 -11.12 7.11 16.81
C ALA A 75 -10.57 5.69 16.64
N THR A 76 -11.46 4.68 16.58
CA THR A 76 -11.09 3.28 16.36
C THR A 76 -10.42 3.06 14.99
N LEU A 77 -10.93 3.70 13.93
CA LEU A 77 -10.42 3.52 12.57
C LEU A 77 -9.30 4.50 12.21
N ALA A 78 -9.01 5.53 13.01
CA ALA A 78 -8.05 6.58 12.66
C ALA A 78 -6.67 6.04 12.31
N LYS A 79 -6.13 5.12 13.14
CA LYS A 79 -4.79 4.57 12.90
C LYS A 79 -4.73 3.77 11.61
N ALA A 80 -5.64 2.80 11.44
CA ALA A 80 -5.71 1.99 10.23
C ALA A 80 -5.97 2.84 8.99
N GLY A 81 -6.84 3.85 9.10
CA GLY A 81 -7.16 4.78 8.03
C GLY A 81 -6.00 5.69 7.62
N TYR A 82 -5.14 6.10 8.56
CA TYR A 82 -3.90 6.79 8.25
C TYR A 82 -2.95 5.90 7.45
N ASP A 83 -2.74 4.66 7.91
CA ASP A 83 -1.87 3.69 7.24
C ASP A 83 -2.41 3.35 5.84
N GLN A 84 -3.73 3.19 5.69
CA GLN A 84 -4.42 3.00 4.42
C GLN A 84 -4.32 4.22 3.50
N LEU A 85 -4.48 5.43 4.01
CA LEU A 85 -4.32 6.65 3.21
C LEU A 85 -2.88 6.77 2.71
N LYS A 86 -1.89 6.46 3.56
CA LYS A 86 -0.48 6.44 3.18
C LYS A 86 -0.24 5.42 2.05
N ALA A 87 -0.73 4.19 2.19
CA ALA A 87 -0.62 3.16 1.17
C ALA A 87 -1.28 3.57 -0.16
N TYR A 88 -2.48 4.17 -0.10
CA TYR A 88 -3.18 4.68 -1.28
C TYR A 88 -2.37 5.76 -2.02
N LEU A 89 -1.74 6.68 -1.28
CA LEU A 89 -0.91 7.73 -1.87
C LEU A 89 0.40 7.20 -2.45
N MET A 90 0.99 6.15 -1.87
CA MET A 90 2.18 5.47 -2.42
C MET A 90 1.93 4.95 -3.85
N MET A 91 0.72 4.45 -4.12
CA MET A 91 0.33 3.97 -5.46
C MET A 91 0.30 5.08 -6.53
N ALA A 92 0.22 6.35 -6.12
CA ALA A 92 0.29 7.51 -7.01
C ALA A 92 1.68 8.17 -7.03
N ARG A 93 2.49 7.96 -5.98
CA ARG A 93 3.77 8.63 -5.72
C ARG A 93 4.87 7.59 -5.50
N PRO A 94 5.45 7.01 -6.58
CA PRO A 94 6.52 6.02 -6.45
C PRO A 94 7.78 6.59 -5.77
N ASP A 95 8.00 7.91 -5.86
CA ASP A 95 9.06 8.62 -5.15
C ASP A 95 8.93 8.55 -3.61
N LYS A 96 7.75 8.15 -3.12
CA LYS A 96 7.41 7.97 -1.70
C LYS A 96 7.00 6.53 -1.37
N ALA A 97 7.19 5.59 -2.30
CA ALA A 97 6.80 4.21 -2.09
C ALA A 97 7.73 3.52 -1.07
N ASP A 98 7.11 2.83 -0.11
CA ASP A 98 7.77 1.91 0.80
C ASP A 98 7.09 0.55 0.62
N ALA A 99 7.80 -0.37 -0.02
CA ALA A 99 7.25 -1.67 -0.39
C ALA A 99 6.90 -2.53 0.83
N ALA A 100 7.71 -2.47 1.89
CA ALA A 100 7.49 -3.25 3.10
C ALA A 100 6.29 -2.72 3.88
N LEU A 101 6.21 -1.39 4.06
CA LEU A 101 5.06 -0.76 4.70
C LEU A 101 3.78 -1.02 3.90
N TYR A 102 3.82 -0.85 2.59
CA TYR A 102 2.65 -1.10 1.74
C TYR A 102 2.16 -2.54 1.85
N ALA A 103 3.07 -3.52 1.73
CA ALA A 103 2.72 -4.94 1.90
C ALA A 103 2.10 -5.21 3.28
N GLN A 104 2.66 -4.62 4.34
CA GLN A 104 2.12 -4.73 5.69
C GLN A 104 0.70 -4.16 5.80
N VAL A 105 0.43 -2.98 5.24
CA VAL A 105 -0.92 -2.38 5.24
C VAL A 105 -1.91 -3.26 4.47
N MET A 106 -1.46 -3.87 3.38
CA MET A 106 -2.30 -4.75 2.58
C MET A 106 -2.63 -6.07 3.28
N THR A 107 -1.89 -6.52 4.30
CA THR A 107 -2.27 -7.73 5.07
C THR A 107 -3.64 -7.63 5.74
N THR A 108 -4.07 -6.42 6.12
CA THR A 108 -5.37 -6.17 6.78
C THR A 108 -6.37 -5.46 5.87
N THR A 109 -5.93 -5.03 4.69
CA THR A 109 -6.74 -4.24 3.75
C THR A 109 -7.08 -5.01 2.48
N ALA A 110 -6.21 -5.95 2.04
CA ALA A 110 -6.40 -6.67 0.80
C ALA A 110 -7.68 -7.52 0.85
N PRO A 111 -8.45 -7.56 -0.25
CA PRO A 111 -9.60 -8.44 -0.33
C PRO A 111 -9.12 -9.90 -0.39
N SER A 112 -9.93 -10.80 0.18
CA SER A 112 -9.79 -12.24 -0.05
C SER A 112 -9.85 -12.53 -1.55
N ARG A 113 -9.13 -13.55 -1.99
CA ARG A 113 -9.03 -13.88 -3.41
C ARG A 113 -10.01 -15.00 -3.81
N PRO A 114 -11.02 -14.73 -4.64
CA PRO A 114 -11.88 -15.79 -5.18
C PRO A 114 -11.05 -16.82 -5.94
N GLY A 115 -11.31 -18.10 -5.71
CA GLY A 115 -10.61 -19.21 -6.36
C GLY A 115 -9.27 -19.60 -5.73
N LEU A 116 -8.83 -18.95 -4.64
CA LEU A 116 -7.71 -19.40 -3.81
C LEU A 116 -8.16 -19.59 -2.37
N SER A 117 -7.53 -20.52 -1.66
CA SER A 117 -7.76 -20.64 -0.21
C SER A 117 -7.20 -19.40 0.51
N PRO A 118 -7.80 -18.98 1.65
CA PRO A 118 -7.32 -17.83 2.41
C PRO A 118 -5.86 -17.98 2.85
N ALA A 119 -5.46 -19.18 3.30
CA ALA A 119 -4.10 -19.46 3.74
C ALA A 119 -3.07 -19.32 2.59
N LEU A 120 -3.40 -19.82 1.40
CA LEU A 120 -2.54 -19.69 0.23
C LEU A 120 -2.45 -18.22 -0.23
N TRP A 121 -3.57 -17.49 -0.20
CA TRP A 121 -3.52 -16.07 -0.54
C TRP A 121 -2.67 -15.28 0.46
N GLN A 122 -2.80 -15.54 1.76
CA GLN A 122 -2.02 -14.87 2.80
C GLN A 122 -0.52 -15.11 2.67
N SER A 123 -0.09 -16.28 2.18
CA SER A 123 1.34 -16.59 1.99
C SER A 123 1.95 -15.90 0.76
N ILE A 124 1.15 -15.55 -0.25
CA ILE A 124 1.67 -15.00 -1.53
C ILE A 124 1.36 -13.51 -1.73
N ALA A 125 0.30 -12.98 -1.10
CA ALA A 125 -0.16 -11.61 -1.30
C ALA A 125 0.85 -10.54 -0.87
N PRO A 126 1.52 -10.63 0.31
CA PRO A 126 2.46 -9.60 0.75
C PRO A 126 3.58 -9.38 -0.27
N ASP A 127 4.07 -10.50 -0.79
CA ASP A 127 5.11 -10.63 -1.79
C ASP A 127 4.74 -10.01 -3.15
N LEU A 128 3.46 -10.14 -3.55
CA LEU A 128 2.90 -9.51 -4.75
C LEU A 128 2.73 -8.00 -4.57
N HIS A 129 2.28 -7.55 -3.40
CA HIS A 129 2.14 -6.13 -3.08
C HIS A 129 3.51 -5.43 -3.00
N ALA A 130 4.51 -6.07 -2.40
CA ALA A 130 5.88 -5.56 -2.35
C ALA A 130 6.47 -5.42 -3.76
N PHE A 131 6.31 -6.45 -4.60
CA PHE A 131 6.78 -6.42 -5.98
C PHE A 131 6.14 -5.29 -6.80
N TYR A 132 4.82 -5.09 -6.66
CA TYR A 132 4.12 -3.98 -7.31
C TYR A 132 4.70 -2.62 -6.91
N MET A 133 4.95 -2.38 -5.62
CA MET A 133 5.58 -1.13 -5.16
C MET A 133 6.99 -0.94 -5.70
N GLN A 134 7.81 -2.01 -5.72
CA GLN A 134 9.19 -1.96 -6.23
C GLN A 134 9.25 -1.71 -7.74
N SER A 135 8.26 -2.21 -8.49
CA SER A 135 8.17 -2.00 -9.94
C SER A 135 7.60 -0.63 -10.33
N LEU A 136 6.90 0.06 -9.41
CA LEU A 136 6.18 1.31 -9.73
C LEU A 136 7.08 2.46 -10.23
N PRO A 137 8.32 2.67 -9.73
CA PRO A 137 9.21 3.71 -10.26
C PRO A 137 9.62 3.50 -11.72
N SER A 138 9.85 2.26 -12.13
CA SER A 138 10.22 1.89 -13.51
C SER A 138 9.01 1.72 -14.43
N GLN A 139 7.79 1.72 -13.85
CA GLN A 139 6.52 1.55 -14.58
C GLN A 139 5.54 2.71 -14.31
N PRO A 140 5.77 3.92 -14.86
CA PRO A 140 4.91 5.07 -14.61
C PRO A 140 3.43 4.84 -14.97
N ALA A 141 3.17 4.02 -15.99
CA ALA A 141 1.82 3.65 -16.42
C ALA A 141 1.04 2.81 -15.38
N TRP A 142 1.73 2.25 -14.38
CA TRP A 142 1.11 1.46 -13.32
C TRP A 142 0.62 2.33 -12.16
N LYS A 143 0.91 3.63 -12.15
CA LYS A 143 0.37 4.56 -11.14
C LYS A 143 -1.15 4.58 -11.17
N ILE A 144 -1.75 4.78 -10.00
CA ILE A 144 -3.15 5.16 -9.92
C ILE A 144 -3.30 6.69 -10.03
N THR A 145 -4.47 7.13 -10.48
CA THR A 145 -4.90 8.51 -10.29
C THR A 145 -5.74 8.57 -9.01
N PRO A 146 -5.28 9.25 -7.94
CA PRO A 146 -6.01 9.26 -6.69
C PRO A 146 -7.25 10.16 -6.78
N ASP A 147 -8.34 9.74 -6.14
CA ASP A 147 -9.49 10.61 -5.91
C ASP A 147 -9.11 11.71 -4.90
N ARG A 148 -8.93 12.93 -5.40
CA ARG A 148 -8.51 14.09 -4.59
C ARG A 148 -9.56 14.46 -3.54
N GLN A 149 -10.86 14.31 -3.83
CA GLN A 149 -11.90 14.64 -2.87
C GLN A 149 -11.92 13.63 -1.72
N LEU A 150 -11.77 12.34 -2.03
CA LEU A 150 -11.63 11.30 -1.01
C LEU A 150 -10.41 11.57 -0.13
N VAL A 151 -9.24 11.85 -0.72
CA VAL A 151 -8.01 12.17 0.03
C VAL A 151 -8.23 13.34 0.97
N THR A 152 -8.86 14.43 0.52
CA THR A 152 -9.14 15.60 1.35
C THR A 152 -10.05 15.27 2.53
N ARG A 153 -11.17 14.56 2.29
CA ARG A 153 -12.11 14.20 3.35
C ARG A 153 -11.48 13.30 4.40
N VAL A 154 -10.73 12.28 3.99
CA VAL A 154 -10.03 11.40 4.93
C VAL A 154 -9.02 12.19 5.77
N ARG A 155 -8.23 13.07 5.15
CA ARG A 155 -7.27 13.92 5.87
C ARG A 155 -7.96 14.78 6.92
N GLN A 156 -9.10 15.38 6.61
CA GLN A 156 -9.88 16.16 7.57
C GLN A 156 -10.30 15.31 8.77
N VAL A 157 -10.88 14.12 8.52
CA VAL A 157 -11.26 13.20 9.60
C VAL A 157 -10.07 12.84 10.50
N LEU A 158 -8.91 12.53 9.91
CA LEU A 158 -7.70 12.17 10.65
C LEU A 158 -7.14 13.34 11.47
N LEU A 159 -7.09 14.54 10.89
CA LEU A 159 -6.64 15.76 11.59
C LEU A 159 -7.55 16.10 12.78
N GLU A 160 -8.86 15.98 12.62
CA GLU A 160 -9.81 16.13 13.72
C GLU A 160 -9.55 15.13 14.86
N GLN A 161 -9.21 13.87 14.54
CA GLN A 161 -8.90 12.87 15.57
C GLN A 161 -7.60 13.18 16.31
N ILE A 162 -6.57 13.67 15.62
CA ILE A 162 -5.32 14.11 16.25
C ILE A 162 -5.60 15.30 17.19
N GLY A 163 -6.35 16.29 16.72
CA GLY A 163 -6.73 17.44 17.54
C GLY A 163 -7.49 17.05 18.81
N ARG A 164 -8.43 16.09 18.71
CA ARG A 164 -9.16 15.58 19.88
C ARG A 164 -8.28 14.86 20.87
N ARG A 165 -7.40 13.95 20.40
CA ARG A 165 -6.46 13.24 21.28
C ARG A 165 -5.57 14.21 22.04
N ASN A 166 -5.05 15.24 21.36
CA ASN A 166 -4.22 16.25 22.01
C ASN A 166 -5.02 17.04 23.05
N ALA A 167 -6.26 17.44 22.74
CA ALA A 167 -7.12 18.15 23.68
C ALA A 167 -7.48 17.30 24.91
N GLU A 168 -7.76 16.00 24.74
CA GLU A 168 -8.00 15.06 25.83
C GLU A 168 -6.76 14.92 26.74
N SER A 169 -5.56 14.72 26.16
CA SER A 169 -4.31 14.66 26.93
C SER A 169 -4.07 15.92 27.75
N THR A 170 -4.26 17.10 27.16
CA THR A 170 -4.14 18.38 27.87
C THR A 170 -5.19 18.53 28.99
N LEU A 171 -6.42 18.06 28.80
CA LEU A 171 -7.44 18.06 29.86
C LEU A 171 -7.05 17.16 31.03
N TYR A 172 -6.52 15.96 30.77
CA TYR A 172 -6.04 15.04 31.81
C TYR A 172 -4.85 15.62 32.58
N GLU A 173 -3.85 16.18 31.91
CA GLU A 173 -2.71 16.84 32.57
C GLU A 173 -3.15 18.00 33.46
N ASN A 174 -4.13 18.80 33.00
CA ASN A 174 -4.69 19.90 33.78
C ASN A 174 -5.50 19.43 35.00
N MET A 175 -6.19 18.28 34.90
CA MET A 175 -6.88 17.67 36.05
C MET A 175 -5.87 17.15 37.08
N LEU A 176 -4.84 16.42 36.64
CA LEU A 176 -3.77 15.91 37.51
C LEU A 176 -3.01 17.06 38.21
N THR A 177 -2.76 18.16 37.49
CA THR A 177 -2.11 19.34 38.06
C THR A 177 -3.00 20.04 39.10
N ARG A 178 -4.32 20.07 38.88
CA ARG A 178 -5.28 20.64 39.85
C ARG A 178 -5.39 19.81 41.12
N VAL A 179 -5.47 18.48 41.01
CA VAL A 179 -5.54 17.57 42.17
C VAL A 179 -4.24 17.59 42.98
N ARG A 180 -3.09 17.81 42.34
CA ARG A 180 -1.80 17.92 43.05
C ARG A 180 -1.61 19.26 43.78
N ARG A 181 -2.45 20.27 43.50
CA ARG A 181 -2.42 21.61 44.12
C ARG A 181 -3.57 21.84 45.11
N SER A 182 -4.43 20.86 45.32
CA SER A 182 -5.48 20.80 46.34
C SER A 182 -5.06 19.86 47.46
#